data_AF-A0A850AUG6-F1
#
_entry.id   AF-A0A850AUG6-F1
#
_cell.length_a   1.000
_cell.length_b   1.000
_cell.length_c   1.000
_cell.angle_alpha   90.00
_cell.angle_beta   90.00
_cell.angle_gamma   90.00
#
_symmetry.space_group_name_H-M   'P 1'
#
loop_
_entity.id
_entity.type
_entity.pdbx_description
1 polymer ?
#
loop_
_entity_poly.entity_id
_entity_poly.type
_entity_poly.pdbx_seq_one_letter_code
_entity_poly.pdbx_strand_id
1 'polypeptide(L)' 'MELNRQVAERTINLRRKKRIKLGDGIIAATALVHDLTLVTRNTSDFAGIEGLNVLNPFQQQNKDS' A
#
# COMPACT_ATOMS: atom_id res chain seq x y z
N MET A 1 9.96 -19.74 1.25
CA MET A 1 10.82 -18.52 1.19
C MET A 1 10.58 -17.65 -0.05
N GLU A 2 9.75 -18.06 -1.02
CA GLU A 2 9.40 -17.27 -2.23
C GLU A 2 8.73 -15.91 -1.91
N LEU A 3 7.88 -15.88 -0.89
CA LEU A 3 7.02 -14.73 -0.58
C LEU A 3 7.81 -13.48 -0.18
N ASN A 4 8.86 -13.65 0.62
CA ASN A 4 9.73 -12.55 1.03
C ASN A 4 10.46 -11.94 -0.18
N ARG A 5 10.79 -12.74 -1.20
CA ARG A 5 11.44 -12.27 -2.43
C ARG A 5 10.48 -11.39 -3.25
N GLN A 6 9.23 -11.82 -3.41
CA GLN A 6 8.22 -11.04 -4.15
C GLN A 6 7.93 -9.71 -3.48
N VAL A 7 7.81 -9.70 -2.14
CA VAL A 7 7.63 -8.45 -1.37
C VAL A 7 8.84 -7.54 -1.52
N ALA A 8 10.07 -8.08 -1.45
CA ALA A 8 11.29 -7.30 -1.64
C ALA A 8 11.36 -6.68 -3.05
N GLU A 9 11.09 -7.46 -4.10
CA GLU A 9 11.08 -6.97 -5.48
C GLU A 9 10.00 -5.91 -5.71
N ARG A 10 8.80 -6.10 -5.16
CA ARG A 10 7.74 -5.08 -5.23
C ARG A 10 8.11 -3.82 -4.47
N THR A 11 8.73 -3.95 -3.29
CA THR A 11 9.23 -2.80 -2.52
C THR A 11 10.26 -2.00 -3.32
N ILE A 12 11.21 -2.67 -3.97
CA ILE A 12 12.22 -2.02 -4.82
C ILE A 12 11.56 -1.26 -5.97
N ASN A 13 10.62 -1.91 -6.68
CA ASN A 13 9.92 -1.29 -7.80
C ASN A 13 9.11 -0.06 -7.38
N LEU A 14 8.40 -0.13 -6.25
CA LEU A 14 7.67 1.01 -5.69
C LEU A 14 8.60 2.18 -5.39
N ARG A 15 9.74 1.92 -4.76
CA ARG A 15 10.73 2.94 -4.40
C ARG A 15 11.44 3.58 -5.60
N ARG A 16 11.52 2.87 -6.74
CA ARG A 16 12.01 3.43 -8.00
C ARG A 16 11.01 4.38 -8.66
N LYS A 17 9.71 4.07 -8.55
CA LYS A 17 8.63 4.86 -9.15
C LYS A 17 8.19 6.05 -8.28
N LYS A 18 8.27 5.93 -6.96
CA LYS A 18 7.81 6.95 -6.00
C LYS A 18 8.80 7.08 -4.84
N ARG A 19 9.00 8.31 -4.33
CA ARG A 19 9.64 8.54 -3.04
C ARG A 19 8.72 8.06 -1.92
N ILE A 20 8.92 6.82 -1.48
CA ILE A 20 8.25 6.20 -0.34
C ILE A 20 9.30 5.70 0.65
N LYS A 21 9.00 5.78 1.96
CA LYS A 21 9.89 5.26 3.01
C LYS A 21 9.98 3.73 2.91
N LEU A 22 11.04 3.14 3.46
CA LEU A 22 11.23 1.69 3.39
C LEU A 22 10.06 0.91 3.99
N GLY A 23 9.67 1.27 5.22
CA GLY A 23 8.58 0.60 5.92
C GLY A 23 7.26 0.67 5.15
N ASP A 24 6.88 1.88 4.72
CA ASP A 24 5.66 2.10 3.92
C ASP A 24 5.70 1.31 2.59
N GLY A 25 6.87 1.25 1.94
CA GLY A 25 7.08 0.45 0.74
C GLY A 25 6.90 -1.06 0.97
N ILE A 26 7.38 -1.59 2.10
CA ILE A 26 7.20 -3.00 2.47
C ILE A 26 5.72 -3.29 2.75
N ILE A 27 5.04 -2.41 3.48
CA ILE A 27 3.61 -2.54 3.79
C ILE A 27 2.78 -2.55 2.50
N ALA A 28 3.01 -1.57 1.62
CA ALA A 28 2.32 -1.49 0.33
C ALA A 28 2.62 -2.70 -0.57
N ALA A 29 3.88 -3.14 -0.64
CA ALA A 29 4.27 -4.31 -1.40
C ALA A 29 3.61 -5.59 -0.88
N THR A 30 3.51 -5.74 0.44
CA THR A 30 2.82 -6.88 1.08
C THR A 30 1.35 -6.87 0.71
N ALA A 31 0.68 -5.73 0.83
CA ALA A 31 -0.74 -5.61 0.46
C ALA A 31 -0.97 -5.94 -1.03
N LEU A 32 -0.11 -5.47 -1.93
CA LEU A 32 -0.19 -5.76 -3.37
C LEU A 32 0.05 -7.24 -3.70
N VAL A 33 1.03 -7.88 -3.06
CA VAL A 33 1.35 -9.31 -3.32
C VAL A 33 0.23 -10.24 -2.87
N HIS A 34 -0.50 -9.85 -1.82
CA HIS A 34 -1.57 -10.65 -1.23
C HIS A 34 -2.98 -10.19 -1.60
N ASP A 35 -3.12 -9.20 -2.48
CA ASP A 35 -4.41 -8.58 -2.85
C ASP A 35 -5.23 -8.11 -1.64
N LEU A 36 -4.56 -7.47 -0.68
CA LEU A 36 -5.15 -6.98 0.56
C LEU A 36 -5.50 -5.49 0.47
N THR A 37 -6.52 -5.09 1.23
CA THR A 37 -6.80 -3.67 1.48
C THR A 37 -5.95 -3.16 2.63
N LEU A 38 -5.17 -2.10 2.38
CA LEU A 38 -4.39 -1.43 3.40
C LEU A 38 -5.27 -0.47 4.21
N VAL A 39 -5.51 -0.82 5.47
CA VAL A 39 -6.25 0.04 6.41
C VAL A 39 -5.26 0.97 7.11
N THR A 40 -5.36 2.28 6.89
CA THR A 40 -4.43 3.26 7.49
C THR A 40 -5.07 4.64 7.62
N ARG A 41 -4.60 5.41 8.61
CA ARG A 41 -4.97 6.83 8.77
C ARG A 41 -4.20 7.73 7.79
N ASN A 42 -2.98 7.36 7.42
CA ASN A 42 -2.08 8.18 6.59
C ASN A 42 -2.20 7.81 5.10
N THR A 43 -3.40 7.92 4.54
CA THR A 43 -3.66 7.49 3.15
C THR A 43 -2.84 8.26 2.12
N SER A 44 -2.43 9.50 2.43
CA SER A 44 -1.56 10.32 1.57
C SER A 44 -0.22 9.67 1.23
N ASP A 45 0.37 8.94 2.18
CA ASP A 45 1.68 8.31 1.99
C ASP A 45 1.60 7.18 0.93
N PHE A 46 0.43 6.57 0.82
CA PHE A 46 0.12 5.46 -0.08
C PHE A 46 -0.62 5.89 -1.36
N ALA A 47 -0.99 7.17 -1.47
CA ALA A 47 -1.71 7.70 -2.63
C ALA A 47 -0.89 7.56 -3.93
N GLY A 48 -1.54 7.18 -5.04
CA GLY A 48 -0.87 7.02 -6.33
C GLY A 48 -0.01 5.75 -6.45
N ILE A 49 -0.12 4.82 -5.50
CA ILE A 49 0.38 3.45 -5.71
C ILE A 49 -0.68 2.68 -6.51
N GLU A 50 -0.36 2.39 -7.75
CA GLU A 50 -1.25 1.66 -8.67
C GLU A 50 -1.58 0.26 -8.13
N GLY A 51 -2.86 -0.10 -8.15
CA GLY A 51 -3.37 -1.39 -7.68
C GLY A 51 -3.48 -1.54 -6.15
N LEU A 52 -3.07 -0.54 -5.36
CA LEU A 52 -3.17 -0.62 -3.90
C LEU A 52 -4.53 -0.10 -3.43
N ASN A 53 -5.32 -0.98 -2.83
CA ASN A 53 -6.56 -0.62 -2.15
C ASN A 53 -6.24 -0.02 -0.78
N VAL A 54 -6.71 1.19 -0.50
CA VAL A 54 -6.47 1.89 0.76
C VAL A 54 -7.80 2.32 1.38
N LEU A 55 -8.01 1.96 2.64
CA LEU A 55 -9.18 2.32 3.42
C LEU A 55 -8.74 3.16 4.63
N ASN A 56 -9.32 4.34 4.81
CA ASN A 56 -9.20 5.09 6.05
C ASN A 56 -10.42 4.86 6.92
N PRO A 57 -10.31 4.12 8.06
CA PRO A 57 -11.47 3.83 8.91
C PRO A 57 -11.97 5.07 9.67
N PHE A 58 -11.21 6.18 9.65
CA PHE A 58 -11.57 7.44 10.30
C PHE A 58 -12.14 8.47 9.31
N GLN A 59 -12.08 8.21 8.00
CA GLN A 59 -12.87 8.98 7.05
C GLN A 59 -14.30 8.44 7.12
N GLN A 60 -15.23 9.32 7.51
CA GLN A 60 -16.65 8.97 7.53
C GLN A 60 -17.05 8.48 6.14
N GLN A 61 -17.53 7.24 6.05
CA GLN A 61 -18.27 6.79 4.89
C GLN A 61 -19.59 7.57 4.89
N ASN A 62 -19.61 8.73 4.25
CA ASN A 62 -20.87 9.34 3.84
C ASN A 62 -21.45 8.42 2.77
N LYS A 63 -22.24 7.44 3.23
CA LYS A 63 -23.24 6.76 2.40
C LYS A 63 -24.36 7.78 2.19
N ASP A 64 -24.13 8.73 1.28
CA ASP A 64 -25.20 9.59 0.81
C ASP A 64 -26.05 8.82 -0.21
N SER A 65 -27.28 8.54 0.23
CA SER A 65 -28.56 8.35 -0.50
C SER A 65 -28.70 7.23 -1.53
#